data_AF-A0A8H3AXN6-F1
#
_entry.id   AF-A0A8H3AXN6-F1
#
_cell.length_a   1.000
_cell.length_b   1.000
_cell.length_c   1.000
_cell.angle_alpha   90.00
_cell.angle_beta   90.00
_cell.angle_gamma   90.00
#
_symmetry.space_group_name_H-M   'P 1'
#
loop_
_entity.id
_entity.type
_entity.pdbx_description
1 polymer ?
#
loop_
_entity_poly.entity_id
_entity_poly.type
_entity_poly.pdbx_seq_one_letter_code
_entity_poly.pdbx_strand_id
1 'polypeptide(L)'
;MESAQASLYLAPVSLALLLLIYRYWRSIRHLKVRHPPSPLSLPLVGNLFSIPSGPEHYAFAKLGEQLGSDIIFLNILGHKIVILNSAEAASELLEKRSALYSDRPQIPMVTNPALMNWSGLPSIVGYNDLWRHYRRMMNNWLNGRAVAQFDDLQERQARLLLYQLLGIMNHKQPFKHIKDEFFFTMGSLMFQLAYGYKPQDPQDRFFKEAKLAFHNVMSAAMQTNFFVNTFPALLYVPDWFPGTGWKRTGREYGTQQDKAKTGPYEWVRAQVVSFL
;
A
#
# COMPACT_ATOMS: atom_id res chain seq x y z
N MET A 1 24.87 13.18 -48.98
CA MET A 1 25.98 12.58 -48.19
C MET A 1 25.58 12.26 -46.75
N GLU A 2 24.62 12.95 -46.13
CA GLU A 2 24.15 12.63 -44.76
C GLU A 2 23.41 11.29 -44.62
N SER A 3 22.63 10.88 -45.64
CA SER A 3 21.86 9.62 -45.59
C SER A 3 22.73 8.35 -45.55
N ALA A 4 23.94 8.41 -46.12
CA ALA A 4 24.88 7.29 -46.16
C ALA A 4 25.65 7.10 -44.84
N GLN A 5 25.78 8.17 -44.05
CA GLN A 5 26.41 8.10 -42.73
C GLN A 5 25.43 7.56 -41.68
N ALA A 6 24.14 7.91 -41.76
CA ALA A 6 23.11 7.40 -40.86
C ALA A 6 22.92 5.87 -40.96
N SER A 7 23.00 5.30 -42.16
CA SER A 7 22.91 3.85 -42.39
C SER A 7 24.12 3.07 -41.87
N LEU A 8 25.30 3.69 -41.82
CA LEU A 8 26.53 3.08 -41.33
C LEU A 8 26.52 2.84 -39.81
N TYR A 9 25.81 3.69 -39.03
CA TYR A 9 25.68 3.56 -37.58
C TYR A 9 24.49 2.69 -37.14
N LEU A 10 23.47 2.52 -37.99
CA LEU A 10 22.29 1.70 -37.66
C LEU A 10 22.63 0.21 -37.56
N ALA A 11 23.42 -0.32 -38.48
CA ALA A 11 23.80 -1.74 -38.50
C ALA A 11 24.54 -2.21 -37.22
N PRO A 12 25.59 -1.53 -36.71
CA PRO A 12 26.27 -1.92 -35.48
C PRO A 12 25.39 -1.74 -34.23
N VAL A 13 24.51 -0.73 -34.21
CA VAL A 13 23.56 -0.53 -33.10
C VAL A 13 22.53 -1.67 -33.06
N SER A 14 21.97 -2.06 -34.20
CA SER A 14 21.05 -3.18 -34.30
C SER A 14 21.71 -4.51 -33.91
N LEU A 15 22.95 -4.75 -34.36
CA LEU A 15 23.71 -5.95 -33.99
C LEU A 15 24.04 -5.97 -32.50
N ALA A 16 24.43 -4.84 -31.91
CA ALA A 16 24.68 -4.73 -30.47
C ALA A 16 23.41 -4.99 -29.66
N LEU A 17 22.26 -4.44 -30.08
CA LEU A 17 20.95 -4.71 -29.48
C LEU A 17 20.58 -6.19 -29.57
N LEU A 18 20.75 -6.81 -30.74
CA LEU A 18 20.47 -8.25 -30.91
C LEU A 18 21.40 -9.12 -30.07
N LEU A 19 22.68 -8.78 -29.95
CA LEU A 19 23.64 -9.47 -29.09
C LEU A 19 23.30 -9.29 -27.61
N LEU A 20 22.89 -8.09 -27.19
CA LEU A 20 22.43 -7.83 -25.82
C LEU A 20 21.16 -8.62 -25.51
N ILE A 21 20.18 -8.64 -26.43
CA ILE A 21 18.97 -9.44 -26.32
C ILE A 21 19.33 -10.92 -26.24
N TYR A 22 20.21 -11.42 -27.10
CA TYR A 22 20.64 -12.82 -27.12
C TYR A 22 21.37 -13.22 -25.82
N ARG A 23 22.32 -12.40 -25.35
CA ARG A 23 23.04 -12.64 -24.09
C ARG A 23 22.10 -12.57 -22.88
N TYR A 24 21.18 -11.62 -22.88
CA TYR A 24 20.14 -11.50 -21.85
C TYR A 24 19.22 -12.73 -21.84
N TRP A 25 18.72 -13.16 -23.00
CA TRP A 25 17.92 -14.38 -23.16
C TRP A 25 18.66 -15.62 -22.67
N ARG A 26 19.93 -15.77 -23.04
CA ARG A 26 20.76 -16.89 -22.61
C ARG A 26 21.00 -16.86 -21.09
N SER A 27 21.24 -15.69 -20.51
CA SER A 27 21.38 -15.51 -19.07
C SER A 27 20.11 -15.91 -18.31
N ILE A 28 18.93 -15.47 -18.77
CA ILE A 28 17.65 -15.83 -18.16
C ILE A 28 17.40 -17.34 -18.23
N ARG A 29 17.69 -17.99 -19.37
CA ARG A 29 17.50 -19.44 -19.53
C ARG A 29 18.43 -20.28 -18.66
N HIS A 30 19.59 -19.75 -18.27
CA HIS A 30 20.56 -20.46 -17.43
C HIS A 30 20.40 -20.21 -15.93
N LEU A 31 19.55 -19.26 -15.52
CA LEU A 31 19.21 -19.08 -14.11
C LEU A 31 18.33 -20.25 -13.67
N LYS A 32 18.93 -21.29 -13.10
CA LYS A 32 18.24 -22.33 -12.32
C LYS A 32 17.69 -21.71 -11.03
N VAL A 33 16.67 -20.86 -11.15
CA VAL A 33 15.95 -20.33 -9.98
C VAL A 33 14.91 -21.38 -9.60
N ARG A 34 15.08 -21.98 -8.43
CA ARG A 34 14.02 -22.78 -7.80
C ARG A 34 13.01 -21.80 -7.20
N HIS A 35 11.97 -21.48 -7.97
CA HIS A 35 10.79 -20.80 -7.45
C HIS A 35 9.61 -21.79 -7.44
N PRO A 36 8.55 -21.51 -6.65
CA PRO A 36 7.27 -22.24 -6.75
C PRO A 36 6.69 -22.22 -8.17
N PRO A 37 5.69 -23.06 -8.50
CA PRO A 37 5.03 -23.04 -9.79
C PRO A 37 4.64 -21.62 -10.24
N SER A 38 4.85 -21.32 -11.52
CA SER A 38 4.61 -20.00 -12.11
C SER A 38 4.00 -20.21 -13.49
N PRO A 39 3.06 -19.35 -13.92
CA PRO A 39 2.68 -19.33 -15.32
C PRO A 39 3.86 -18.91 -16.20
N LEU A 40 3.71 -19.09 -17.50
CA LEU A 40 4.68 -18.65 -18.49
C LEU A 40 4.99 -17.15 -18.26
N SER A 41 6.27 -16.82 -18.19
CA SER A 41 6.76 -15.45 -18.04
C SER A 41 7.43 -15.01 -19.34
N LEU A 42 7.20 -13.75 -19.72
CA LEU A 42 7.86 -13.13 -20.86
C LEU A 42 9.18 -12.48 -20.41
N PRO A 43 10.19 -12.37 -21.30
CA PRO A 43 11.40 -11.62 -21.01
C PRO A 43 11.07 -10.17 -20.63
N LEU A 44 11.82 -9.61 -19.68
CA LEU A 44 11.73 -8.22 -19.16
C LEU A 44 10.45 -7.92 -18.37
N VAL A 45 9.27 -8.19 -18.91
CA VAL A 45 7.97 -7.86 -18.28
C VAL A 45 7.48 -8.94 -17.31
N GLY A 46 7.97 -10.16 -17.46
CA GLY A 46 7.62 -11.30 -16.62
C GLY A 46 6.17 -11.75 -16.83
N ASN A 47 5.41 -11.89 -15.75
CA ASN A 47 4.04 -12.40 -15.70
C ASN A 47 2.97 -11.30 -15.84
N LEU A 48 3.34 -10.08 -16.24
CA LEU A 48 2.42 -8.95 -16.36
C LEU A 48 1.16 -9.28 -17.18
N PHE A 49 1.32 -10.04 -18.27
CA PHE A 49 0.22 -10.43 -19.16
C PHE A 49 -0.37 -11.82 -18.84
N SER A 50 0.15 -12.48 -17.81
CA SER A 50 -0.30 -13.81 -17.39
C SER A 50 -1.36 -13.75 -16.29
N ILE A 51 -1.65 -12.56 -15.77
CA ILE A 51 -2.63 -12.35 -14.69
C ILE A 51 -4.03 -12.18 -15.31
N PRO A 52 -5.01 -13.02 -14.92
CA PRO A 52 -6.39 -12.85 -15.35
C PRO A 52 -6.96 -11.49 -14.95
N SER A 53 -7.80 -10.90 -15.82
CA SER A 53 -8.55 -9.69 -15.50
C SER A 53 -9.55 -9.93 -14.36
N GLY A 54 -9.77 -8.92 -13.53
CA GLY A 54 -10.70 -8.97 -12.40
C GLY A 54 -10.01 -8.61 -11.08
N PRO A 55 -10.68 -8.82 -9.94
CA PRO A 55 -10.06 -8.60 -8.64
C PRO A 55 -8.87 -9.54 -8.45
N GLU A 56 -7.73 -8.99 -8.03
CA GLU A 56 -6.45 -9.71 -7.98
C GLU A 56 -6.53 -11.01 -7.16
N HIS A 57 -7.27 -11.00 -6.04
CA HIS A 57 -7.43 -12.19 -5.18
C HIS A 57 -8.13 -13.36 -5.91
N TYR A 58 -9.16 -13.09 -6.74
CA TYR A 58 -9.79 -14.14 -7.55
C TYR A 58 -8.87 -14.61 -8.67
N ALA A 59 -8.16 -13.68 -9.32
CA ALA A 59 -7.22 -13.99 -10.39
C ALA A 59 -6.08 -14.90 -9.89
N PHE A 60 -5.53 -14.60 -8.71
CA PHE A 60 -4.46 -15.39 -8.10
C PHE A 60 -4.92 -16.76 -7.59
N ALA A 61 -6.13 -16.85 -7.02
CA ALA A 61 -6.71 -18.12 -6.60
C ALA A 61 -6.90 -19.06 -7.82
N LYS A 62 -7.53 -18.56 -8.88
CA LYS A 62 -7.72 -19.30 -10.14
C LYS A 62 -6.39 -19.75 -10.76
N LEU A 63 -5.37 -18.90 -10.69
CA LEU A 63 -4.04 -19.24 -11.19
C LEU A 63 -3.41 -20.39 -10.37
N GLY A 64 -3.62 -20.42 -9.05
CA GLY A 64 -3.24 -21.53 -8.19
C GLY A 64 -3.92 -22.84 -8.59
N GLU A 65 -5.23 -22.80 -8.82
CA GLU A 65 -6.00 -23.97 -9.30
C GLU A 65 -5.46 -24.48 -10.64
N GLN A 66 -5.21 -23.58 -11.60
CA GLN A 66 -4.69 -23.93 -12.93
C GLN A 66 -3.30 -24.56 -12.88
N LEU A 67 -2.47 -24.14 -11.93
CA LEU A 67 -1.11 -24.66 -11.72
C LEU A 67 -1.08 -25.87 -10.78
N GLY A 68 -2.22 -26.24 -10.18
CA GLY A 68 -2.30 -27.31 -9.19
C GLY A 68 -1.42 -27.06 -7.96
N SER A 69 -1.34 -25.81 -7.50
CA SER A 69 -0.43 -25.43 -6.41
C SER A 69 -0.98 -24.33 -5.51
N ASP A 70 -0.83 -24.54 -4.20
CA ASP A 70 -1.22 -23.58 -3.16
C ASP A 70 -0.20 -22.45 -2.98
N ILE A 71 1.01 -22.60 -3.51
CA ILE A 71 2.05 -21.57 -3.46
C ILE A 71 2.53 -21.33 -4.88
N ILE A 72 2.25 -20.13 -5.40
CA ILE A 72 2.64 -19.76 -6.75
C ILE A 72 3.60 -18.57 -6.75
N PHE A 73 4.35 -18.44 -7.83
CA PHE A 73 5.32 -17.38 -8.03
C PHE A 73 4.96 -16.54 -9.24
N LEU A 74 5.08 -15.22 -9.11
CA LEU A 74 5.01 -14.27 -10.20
C LEU A 74 6.24 -13.35 -10.17
N ASN A 75 6.72 -12.96 -11.34
CA ASN A 75 7.67 -11.88 -11.51
C ASN A 75 7.02 -10.81 -12.38
N ILE A 76 6.75 -9.62 -11.86
CA ILE A 76 6.10 -8.54 -12.62
C ILE A 76 7.08 -7.37 -12.68
N LEU A 77 7.58 -7.04 -13.87
CA LEU A 77 8.52 -5.93 -14.07
C LEU A 77 9.73 -5.97 -13.11
N GLY A 78 10.21 -7.18 -12.78
CA GLY A 78 11.33 -7.40 -11.84
C GLY A 78 10.92 -7.62 -10.38
N HIS A 79 9.66 -7.37 -10.02
CA HIS A 79 9.13 -7.62 -8.68
C HIS A 79 8.73 -9.08 -8.52
N LYS A 80 9.40 -9.77 -7.61
CA LYS A 80 9.14 -11.16 -7.25
C LYS A 80 8.02 -11.24 -6.22
N ILE A 81 6.93 -11.90 -6.55
CA ILE A 81 5.74 -12.04 -5.72
C ILE A 81 5.50 -13.53 -5.49
N VAL A 82 5.34 -13.90 -4.22
CA VAL A 82 4.91 -15.24 -3.82
C VAL A 82 3.49 -15.12 -3.31
N ILE A 83 2.57 -15.91 -3.87
CA ILE A 83 1.16 -15.90 -3.51
C ILE A 83 0.82 -17.20 -2.79
N LEU A 84 0.09 -17.06 -1.68
CA LEU A 84 -0.32 -18.16 -0.81
C LEU A 84 -1.83 -18.32 -0.95
N ASN A 85 -2.26 -19.43 -1.56
CA ASN A 85 -3.66 -19.73 -1.87
C ASN A 85 -4.29 -20.72 -0.88
N SER A 86 -3.55 -21.19 0.14
CA SER A 86 -4.09 -22.04 1.22
C SER A 86 -3.80 -21.48 2.61
N ALA A 87 -4.67 -21.80 3.56
CA ALA A 87 -4.53 -21.39 4.96
C ALA A 87 -3.30 -22.04 5.60
N GLU A 88 -2.99 -23.28 5.21
CA GLU A 88 -1.84 -24.05 5.66
C GLU A 88 -0.54 -23.37 5.21
N ALA A 89 -0.45 -22.97 3.94
CA ALA A 89 0.71 -22.23 3.44
C ALA A 89 0.87 -20.86 4.11
N ALA A 90 -0.25 -20.15 4.33
CA ALA A 90 -0.25 -18.87 5.03
C ALA A 90 0.22 -19.01 6.49
N SER A 91 -0.29 -19.97 7.26
CA SER A 91 0.13 -20.20 8.65
C SER A 91 1.59 -20.67 8.73
N GLU A 92 2.02 -21.58 7.85
CA GLU A 92 3.41 -22.06 7.85
C GLU A 92 4.42 -20.94 7.63
N LEU A 93 4.16 -20.01 6.71
CA LEU A 93 5.08 -18.92 6.40
C LEU A 93 4.88 -17.70 7.30
N LEU A 94 3.66 -17.21 7.46
CA LEU A 94 3.38 -15.93 8.11
C LEU A 94 3.23 -16.03 9.63
N GLU A 95 2.98 -17.22 10.17
CA GLU A 95 2.82 -17.43 11.62
C GLU A 95 4.02 -18.18 12.20
N LYS A 96 4.21 -19.46 11.82
CA LYS A 96 5.29 -20.31 12.37
C LYS A 96 6.69 -19.79 12.04
N ARG A 97 6.85 -19.20 10.85
CA ARG A 97 8.10 -18.60 10.36
C ARG A 97 8.04 -17.08 10.29
N SER A 98 7.13 -16.47 11.05
CA SER A 98 6.88 -15.02 11.03
C SER A 98 8.15 -14.17 11.10
N ALA A 99 9.14 -14.54 11.90
CA ALA A 99 10.41 -13.81 12.02
C ALA A 99 11.18 -13.66 10.68
N LEU A 100 10.96 -14.56 9.71
CA LEU A 100 11.59 -14.51 8.38
C LEU A 100 10.77 -13.69 7.36
N TYR A 101 9.45 -13.59 7.55
CA TYR A 101 8.52 -13.03 6.56
C TYR A 101 7.78 -11.78 7.05
N SER A 102 8.12 -11.26 8.24
CA SER A 102 7.47 -10.09 8.83
C SER A 102 7.94 -8.74 8.29
N ASP A 103 8.95 -8.71 7.42
CA ASP A 103 9.43 -7.46 6.84
C ASP A 103 8.40 -6.81 5.90
N ARG A 104 8.63 -5.55 5.52
CA ARG A 104 7.72 -4.78 4.66
C ARG A 104 8.44 -4.27 3.41
N PRO A 105 7.84 -4.45 2.21
CA PRO A 105 8.41 -3.89 1.00
C PRO A 105 8.48 -2.37 1.12
N GLN A 106 9.63 -1.80 0.81
CA GLN A 106 9.81 -0.36 0.74
C GLN A 106 9.18 0.15 -0.55
N ILE A 107 8.13 0.98 -0.42
CA ILE A 107 7.43 1.59 -1.56
C ILE A 107 8.02 3.00 -1.78
N PRO A 108 8.83 3.22 -2.84
CA PRO A 108 9.56 4.47 -3.05
C PRO A 108 8.70 5.74 -2.90
N MET A 109 7.50 5.76 -3.48
CA MET A 109 6.62 6.92 -3.40
C MET A 109 6.27 7.29 -1.95
N VAL A 110 6.09 6.29 -1.09
CA VAL A 110 5.64 6.45 0.30
C VAL A 110 6.81 6.64 1.26
N THR A 111 7.90 5.90 1.08
CA THR A 111 8.98 5.84 2.07
C THR A 111 10.13 6.79 1.78
N ASN A 112 10.27 7.30 0.56
CA ASN A 112 11.39 8.16 0.20
C ASN A 112 11.29 9.55 0.87
N PRO A 113 12.36 10.05 1.50
CA PRO A 113 12.38 11.35 2.17
C PRO A 113 12.11 12.56 1.26
N ALA A 114 12.43 12.48 -0.03
CA ALA A 114 12.19 13.55 -1.00
C ALA A 114 10.75 13.58 -1.52
N LEU A 115 9.92 12.61 -1.11
CA LEU A 115 8.52 12.45 -1.52
C LEU A 115 7.62 12.54 -0.29
N MET A 116 6.96 11.45 0.11
CA MET A 116 6.04 11.44 1.25
C MET A 116 6.75 11.31 2.60
N ASN A 117 7.98 10.79 2.63
CA ASN A 117 8.79 10.63 3.85
C ASN A 117 8.09 9.85 5.00
N TRP A 118 7.34 8.80 4.67
CA TRP A 118 6.48 8.08 5.62
C TRP A 118 6.96 6.67 5.97
N SER A 119 8.29 6.47 5.96
CA SER A 119 8.94 5.21 6.33
C SER A 119 8.78 4.82 7.80
N GLY A 120 8.42 5.77 8.67
CA GLY A 120 8.25 5.55 10.12
C GLY A 120 6.87 5.07 10.57
N LEU A 121 5.91 4.86 9.66
CA LEU A 121 4.59 4.35 10.04
C LEU A 121 4.66 2.90 10.55
N PRO A 122 3.95 2.51 11.62
CA PRO A 122 3.96 1.14 12.14
C PRO A 122 3.56 0.06 11.12
N SER A 123 2.75 0.40 10.12
CA SER A 123 2.32 -0.49 9.05
C SER A 123 3.33 -0.63 7.89
N ILE A 124 4.32 0.27 7.81
CA ILE A 124 5.27 0.40 6.69
C ILE A 124 6.71 0.15 7.11
N VAL A 125 7.06 0.51 8.35
CA VAL A 125 8.39 0.30 8.91
C VAL A 125 8.77 -1.18 8.81
N GLY A 126 9.98 -1.44 8.34
CA GLY A 126 10.50 -2.80 8.21
C GLY A 126 10.61 -3.51 9.56
N TYR A 127 10.75 -4.84 9.52
CA TYR A 127 10.83 -5.66 10.72
C TYR A 127 12.15 -5.42 11.47
N ASN A 128 12.12 -4.53 12.47
CA ASN A 128 13.29 -4.11 13.24
C ASN A 128 12.91 -3.78 14.70
N ASP A 129 13.86 -3.27 15.49
CA ASP A 129 13.61 -2.86 16.88
C ASP A 129 12.56 -1.75 17.03
N LEU A 130 12.48 -0.83 16.05
CA LEU A 130 11.49 0.23 16.04
C LEU A 130 10.08 -0.35 15.85
N TRP A 131 9.90 -1.27 14.91
CA TRP A 131 8.64 -1.99 14.75
C TRP A 131 8.26 -2.76 16.02
N ARG A 132 9.21 -3.50 16.62
CA ARG A 132 8.99 -4.24 17.88
C ARG A 132 8.61 -3.31 19.02
N HIS A 133 9.15 -2.09 19.06
CA HIS A 133 8.78 -1.07 20.03
C HIS A 133 7.32 -0.61 19.82
N TYR A 134 6.93 -0.22 18.60
CA TYR A 134 5.54 0.15 18.30
C TYR A 134 4.56 -0.97 18.64
N ARG A 135 4.89 -2.22 18.27
CA ARG A 135 4.03 -3.37 18.57
C ARG A 135 3.82 -3.57 20.07
N ARG A 136 4.89 -3.46 20.89
CA ARG A 136 4.80 -3.55 22.35
C ARG A 136 3.92 -2.43 22.93
N MET A 137 4.12 -1.20 22.48
CA MET A 137 3.32 -0.06 22.94
C MET A 137 1.83 -0.22 22.62
N MET A 138 1.50 -0.58 21.37
CA MET A 138 0.11 -0.80 20.95
C MET A 138 -0.54 -1.98 21.69
N ASN A 139 0.22 -3.04 21.98
CA ASN A 139 -0.30 -4.22 22.66
C ASN A 139 -0.78 -3.95 24.09
N ASN A 140 -0.32 -2.89 24.75
CA ASN A 140 -0.84 -2.47 26.05
C ASN A 140 -2.33 -2.12 26.00
N TRP A 141 -2.82 -1.67 24.84
CA TRP A 141 -4.20 -1.22 24.63
C TRP A 141 -5.02 -2.20 23.78
N LEU A 142 -4.36 -2.94 22.89
CA LEU A 142 -5.01 -3.77 21.87
C LEU A 142 -4.89 -5.29 22.11
N ASN A 143 -4.46 -5.72 23.29
CA ASN A 143 -4.49 -7.14 23.65
C ASN A 143 -5.92 -7.58 24.02
N GLY A 144 -6.17 -8.89 23.99
CA GLY A 144 -7.50 -9.47 24.19
C GLY A 144 -8.20 -9.12 25.51
N ARG A 145 -7.47 -8.70 26.56
CA ARG A 145 -8.09 -8.20 27.81
C ARG A 145 -8.29 -6.69 27.77
N ALA A 146 -7.29 -5.94 27.32
CA ALA A 146 -7.33 -4.48 27.31
C ALA A 146 -8.42 -3.93 26.38
N VAL A 147 -8.74 -4.62 25.28
CA VAL A 147 -9.76 -4.14 24.34
C VAL A 147 -11.16 -4.03 24.94
N ALA A 148 -11.49 -4.83 25.98
CA ALA A 148 -12.81 -4.79 26.62
C ALA A 148 -13.13 -3.44 27.26
N GLN A 149 -12.12 -2.62 27.59
CA GLN A 149 -12.32 -1.26 28.10
C GLN A 149 -13.04 -0.34 27.08
N PHE A 150 -13.09 -0.75 25.81
CA PHE A 150 -13.71 0.01 24.73
C PHE A 150 -15.14 -0.44 24.41
N ASP A 151 -15.66 -1.49 25.06
CA ASP A 151 -16.96 -2.09 24.75
C ASP A 151 -18.10 -1.08 24.90
N ASP A 152 -18.17 -0.36 26.02
CA ASP A 152 -19.19 0.68 26.27
C ASP A 152 -19.17 1.80 25.21
N LEU A 153 -17.98 2.12 24.69
CA LEU A 153 -17.85 3.13 23.64
C LEU A 153 -18.33 2.58 22.29
N GLN A 154 -17.93 1.36 21.95
CA GLN A 154 -18.37 0.69 20.72
C GLN A 154 -19.88 0.48 20.71
N GLU A 155 -20.48 0.07 21.83
CA GLU A 155 -21.92 -0.13 21.95
C GLU A 155 -22.68 1.19 21.75
N ARG A 156 -22.22 2.28 22.38
CA ARG A 156 -22.81 3.61 22.18
C ARG A 156 -22.72 4.05 20.72
N GLN A 157 -21.58 3.88 20.07
CA GLN A 157 -21.41 4.20 18.64
C GLN A 157 -22.29 3.32 17.75
N ALA A 158 -22.45 2.03 18.06
CA ALA A 158 -23.34 1.13 17.34
C ALA A 158 -24.81 1.54 17.45
N ARG A 159 -25.28 1.92 18.65
CA ARG A 159 -26.64 2.43 18.85
C ARG A 159 -26.89 3.72 18.05
N LEU A 160 -25.92 4.64 18.04
CA LEU A 160 -26.00 5.87 17.24
C LEU A 160 -26.06 5.58 15.73
N LEU A 161 -25.22 4.66 15.25
CA LEU A 161 -25.23 4.23 13.85
C LEU A 161 -26.60 3.65 13.46
N LEU A 162 -27.16 2.74 14.27
CA LEU A 162 -28.48 2.16 14.01
C LEU A 162 -29.57 3.23 13.92
N TYR A 163 -29.56 4.20 14.84
CA TYR A 163 -30.50 5.32 14.80
C TYR A 163 -30.38 6.13 13.50
N GLN A 164 -29.16 6.45 13.07
CA GLN A 164 -28.93 7.19 11.83
C GLN A 164 -29.34 6.39 10.59
N LEU A 165 -29.09 5.08 10.57
CA LEU A 165 -29.47 4.19 9.46
C LEU A 165 -30.99 4.14 9.27
N LEU A 166 -31.79 4.20 10.34
CA LEU A 166 -33.26 4.29 10.23
C LEU A 166 -33.71 5.52 9.43
N GLY A 167 -33.03 6.65 9.61
CA GLY A 167 -33.30 7.88 8.87
C GLY A 167 -32.92 7.83 7.38
N ILE A 168 -31.95 6.96 7.03
CA ILE A 168 -31.41 6.86 5.66
C ILE A 168 -32.30 5.99 4.75
N MET A 169 -33.13 5.11 5.31
CA MET A 169 -33.94 4.16 4.50
C MET A 169 -34.88 4.84 3.49
N ASN A 170 -35.28 6.08 3.75
CA ASN A 170 -36.16 6.85 2.87
C ASN A 170 -35.42 7.75 1.86
N HIS A 171 -34.08 7.67 1.80
CA HIS A 171 -33.27 8.54 0.95
C HIS A 171 -33.23 8.07 -0.51
N LYS A 172 -33.04 8.99 -1.47
CA LYS A 172 -32.94 8.67 -2.91
C LYS A 172 -31.76 7.75 -3.28
N GLN A 173 -30.73 7.70 -2.44
CA GLN A 173 -29.51 6.90 -2.66
C GLN A 173 -29.06 6.23 -1.34
N PRO A 174 -29.82 5.26 -0.82
CA PRO A 174 -29.61 4.74 0.54
C PRO A 174 -28.22 4.10 0.69
N PHE A 175 -27.76 3.30 -0.27
CA PHE A 175 -26.45 2.62 -0.19
C PHE A 175 -25.24 3.56 -0.08
N LYS A 176 -25.27 4.70 -0.78
CA LYS A 176 -24.19 5.70 -0.68
C LYS A 176 -24.14 6.31 0.72
N HIS A 177 -25.31 6.69 1.24
CA HIS A 177 -25.44 7.31 2.56
C HIS A 177 -25.06 6.32 3.67
N ILE A 178 -25.46 5.05 3.53
CA ILE A 178 -25.04 3.98 4.44
C ILE A 178 -23.50 3.91 4.48
N LYS A 179 -22.83 3.84 3.32
CA LYS A 179 -21.37 3.77 3.27
C LYS A 179 -20.70 4.98 3.94
N ASP A 180 -21.20 6.18 3.65
CA ASP A 180 -20.66 7.41 4.24
C ASP A 180 -20.87 7.44 5.76
N GLU A 181 -22.02 6.97 6.25
CA GLU A 181 -22.36 6.92 7.68
C GLU A 181 -21.52 5.89 8.44
N PHE A 182 -21.32 4.69 7.87
CA PHE A 182 -20.41 3.69 8.41
C PHE A 182 -18.98 4.25 8.51
N PHE A 183 -18.51 4.90 7.44
CA PHE A 183 -17.16 5.45 7.40
C PHE A 183 -16.98 6.57 8.45
N PHE A 184 -17.97 7.45 8.59
CA PHE A 184 -17.95 8.50 9.61
C PHE A 184 -18.00 7.95 11.03
N THR A 185 -18.93 7.03 11.32
CA THR A 185 -19.04 6.40 12.65
C THR A 185 -17.74 5.71 13.05
N MET A 186 -17.15 4.91 12.15
CA MET A 186 -15.89 4.21 12.45
C MET A 186 -14.73 5.19 12.65
N GLY A 187 -14.61 6.24 11.84
CA GLY A 187 -13.58 7.24 12.04
C GLY A 187 -13.77 8.02 13.35
N SER A 188 -15.02 8.40 13.68
CA SER A 188 -15.34 9.07 14.94
C SER A 188 -15.00 8.22 16.16
N LEU A 189 -15.30 6.91 16.12
CA LEU A 189 -14.87 5.95 17.13
C LEU A 189 -13.34 5.92 17.26
N MET A 190 -12.60 5.86 16.15
CA MET A 190 -11.14 5.84 16.17
C MET A 190 -10.54 7.13 16.75
N PHE A 191 -11.10 8.31 16.43
CA PHE A 191 -10.68 9.57 17.02
C PHE A 191 -10.95 9.62 18.53
N GLN A 192 -12.11 9.11 18.97
CA GLN A 192 -12.44 9.05 20.39
C GLN A 192 -11.52 8.09 21.15
N LEU A 193 -11.19 6.93 20.55
CA LEU A 193 -10.27 5.96 21.15
C LEU A 193 -8.83 6.47 21.22
N ALA A 194 -8.33 7.06 20.14
CA ALA A 194 -6.92 7.46 20.05
C ALA A 194 -6.63 8.80 20.75
N TYR A 195 -7.58 9.74 20.70
CA TYR A 195 -7.36 11.13 21.11
C TYR A 195 -8.40 11.64 22.11
N GLY A 196 -9.45 10.88 22.44
CA GLY A 196 -10.60 11.42 23.18
C GLY A 196 -11.38 12.48 22.40
N TYR A 197 -11.08 12.64 21.11
CA TYR A 197 -11.69 13.65 20.25
C TYR A 197 -12.95 13.11 19.57
N LYS A 198 -14.03 13.87 19.58
CA LYS A 198 -15.28 13.50 18.91
C LYS A 198 -15.56 14.44 17.73
N PRO A 199 -15.33 13.98 16.48
CA PRO A 199 -15.79 14.68 15.29
C PRO A 199 -17.31 14.88 15.36
N GLN A 200 -17.78 16.09 15.04
CA GLN A 200 -19.21 16.44 15.13
C GLN A 200 -19.97 16.01 13.87
N ASP A 201 -19.35 16.16 12.71
CA ASP A 201 -19.96 15.87 11.42
C ASP A 201 -18.88 15.45 10.39
N PRO A 202 -19.27 14.90 9.23
CA PRO A 202 -18.30 14.45 8.21
C PRO A 202 -17.43 15.55 7.60
N GLN A 203 -17.75 16.83 7.84
CA GLN A 203 -16.93 17.98 7.45
C GLN A 203 -15.91 18.39 8.50
N ASP A 204 -15.88 17.71 9.64
CA ASP A 204 -14.90 17.91 10.69
C ASP A 204 -13.47 17.92 10.12
N ARG A 205 -12.68 18.92 10.55
CA ARG A 205 -11.36 19.18 9.99
C ARG A 205 -10.44 17.97 10.13
N PHE A 206 -10.32 17.40 11.34
CA PHE A 206 -9.42 16.27 11.58
C PHE A 206 -9.89 15.02 10.85
N PHE A 207 -11.19 14.80 10.81
CA PHE A 207 -11.76 13.69 10.05
C PHE A 207 -11.47 13.79 8.55
N LYS A 208 -11.65 14.97 7.94
CA LYS A 208 -11.34 15.21 6.52
C LYS A 208 -9.86 15.03 6.22
N GLU A 209 -8.99 15.58 7.07
CA GLU A 209 -7.53 15.46 6.92
C GLU A 209 -7.11 13.98 6.98
N ALA A 210 -7.62 13.21 7.95
CA ALA A 210 -7.34 11.77 8.04
C ALA A 210 -7.90 10.97 6.84
N LYS A 211 -9.12 11.27 6.40
CA LYS A 211 -9.73 10.63 5.22
C LYS A 211 -8.90 10.88 3.96
N LEU A 212 -8.45 12.12 3.75
CA LEU A 212 -7.60 12.50 2.63
C LEU A 212 -6.22 11.84 2.71
N ALA A 213 -5.59 11.88 3.89
CA ALA A 213 -4.30 11.23 4.12
C ALA A 213 -4.34 9.73 3.83
N PHE A 214 -5.39 9.04 4.29
CA PHE A 214 -5.61 7.61 4.01
C PHE A 214 -5.76 7.35 2.50
N HIS A 215 -6.59 8.14 1.81
CA HIS A 215 -6.76 8.04 0.36
C HIS A 215 -5.43 8.22 -0.39
N ASN A 216 -4.63 9.20 0.02
CA ASN A 216 -3.33 9.48 -0.59
C ASN A 216 -2.31 8.36 -0.36
N VAL A 217 -2.23 7.76 0.85
CA VAL A 217 -1.38 6.57 1.08
C VAL A 217 -1.78 5.46 0.14
N MET A 218 -3.09 5.14 0.08
CA MET A 218 -3.59 4.06 -0.75
C MET A 218 -3.31 4.31 -2.23
N SER A 219 -3.49 5.55 -2.70
CA SER A 219 -3.16 5.95 -4.07
C SER A 219 -1.66 5.86 -4.36
N ALA A 220 -0.81 6.34 -3.44
CA ALA A 220 0.64 6.34 -3.58
C ALA A 220 1.26 4.94 -3.53
N ALA A 221 0.63 4.01 -2.82
CA ALA A 221 1.07 2.63 -2.73
C ALA A 221 0.81 1.83 -4.02
N MET A 222 -0.14 2.26 -4.85
CA MET A 222 -0.46 1.57 -6.11
C MET A 222 0.65 1.78 -7.15
N GLN A 223 1.18 0.67 -7.67
CA GLN A 223 2.20 0.69 -8.74
C GLN A 223 1.67 1.31 -10.03
N THR A 224 0.37 1.18 -10.30
CA THR A 224 -0.31 1.73 -11.47
C THR A 224 -0.42 3.25 -11.46
N ASN A 225 -0.42 3.87 -10.27
CA ASN A 225 -0.52 5.32 -10.12
C ASN A 225 0.84 6.00 -10.21
N PHE A 226 1.90 5.34 -9.72
CA PHE A 226 3.24 5.93 -9.62
C PHE A 226 4.32 4.95 -10.05
N PHE A 227 4.81 5.11 -11.29
CA PHE A 227 5.86 4.26 -11.86
C PHE A 227 7.18 4.26 -11.09
N VAL A 228 7.44 5.26 -10.23
CA VAL A 228 8.61 5.26 -9.34
C VAL A 228 8.63 4.06 -8.40
N ASN A 229 7.45 3.50 -8.08
CA ASN A 229 7.34 2.28 -7.28
C ASN A 229 7.87 1.04 -8.01
N THR A 230 7.77 1.04 -9.33
CA THR A 230 8.25 -0.04 -10.20
C THR A 230 9.67 0.21 -10.70
N PHE A 231 9.99 1.47 -11.00
CA PHE A 231 11.27 1.92 -11.52
C PHE A 231 11.88 2.97 -10.58
N PRO A 232 12.55 2.55 -9.49
CA PRO A 232 13.12 3.48 -8.50
C PRO A 232 14.15 4.46 -9.10
N ALA A 233 14.75 4.13 -10.25
CA ALA A 233 15.65 5.03 -10.97
C ALA A 233 14.99 6.38 -11.34
N LEU A 234 13.66 6.44 -11.44
CA LEU A 234 12.92 7.68 -11.69
C LEU A 234 13.09 8.72 -10.57
N LEU A 235 13.51 8.32 -9.37
CA LEU A 235 13.84 9.24 -8.28
C LEU A 235 14.94 10.23 -8.68
N TYR A 236 15.91 9.80 -9.49
CA TYR A 236 17.07 10.61 -9.88
C TYR A 236 16.78 11.60 -11.00
N VAL A 237 15.61 11.52 -11.64
CA VAL A 237 15.22 12.43 -12.72
C VAL A 237 14.99 13.84 -12.13
N PRO A 238 15.67 14.91 -12.59
CA PRO A 238 15.51 16.24 -12.01
C PRO A 238 14.08 16.78 -12.07
N ASP A 239 13.69 17.63 -11.11
CA ASP A 239 12.32 18.19 -10.99
C ASP A 239 11.90 19.08 -12.16
N TRP A 240 12.85 19.59 -12.97
CA TRP A 240 12.56 20.38 -14.17
C TRP A 240 12.20 19.51 -15.38
N PHE A 241 12.49 18.21 -15.34
CA PHE A 241 12.27 17.32 -16.49
C PHE A 241 10.76 17.10 -16.71
N PRO A 242 10.25 17.21 -17.96
CA PRO A 242 8.84 16.99 -18.25
C PRO A 242 8.32 15.64 -17.75
N GLY A 243 7.13 15.62 -17.16
CA GLY A 243 6.52 14.40 -16.62
C GLY A 243 6.90 14.04 -15.18
N THR A 244 7.69 14.87 -14.49
CA THR A 244 8.05 14.67 -13.07
C THR A 244 7.06 15.30 -12.06
N GLY A 245 5.88 15.75 -12.52
CA GLY A 245 4.86 16.37 -11.67
C GLY A 245 4.44 15.52 -10.47
N TRP A 246 4.54 14.19 -10.59
CA TRP A 246 4.28 13.24 -9.50
C TRP A 246 5.15 13.47 -8.26
N LYS A 247 6.37 14.04 -8.41
CA LYS A 247 7.22 14.38 -7.26
C LYS A 247 6.61 15.46 -6.39
N ARG A 248 5.99 16.46 -7.02
CA ARG A 248 5.22 17.51 -6.32
C ARG A 248 4.03 16.89 -5.59
N THR A 249 3.27 16.03 -6.27
CA THR A 249 2.16 15.28 -5.67
C THR A 249 2.60 14.46 -4.45
N GLY A 250 3.76 13.79 -4.51
CA GLY A 250 4.31 13.05 -3.37
C GLY A 250 4.63 13.94 -2.17
N ARG A 251 5.23 15.11 -2.39
CA ARG A 251 5.49 16.09 -1.32
C ARG A 251 4.21 16.68 -0.73
N GLU A 252 3.23 16.96 -1.57
CA GLU A 252 1.90 17.42 -1.12
C GLU A 252 1.20 16.34 -0.29
N TYR A 253 1.25 15.09 -0.72
CA TYR A 253 0.70 13.96 0.02
C TYR A 253 1.37 13.81 1.39
N GLY A 254 2.71 13.89 1.45
CA GLY A 254 3.45 13.88 2.71
C GLY A 254 3.05 15.03 3.65
N THR A 255 2.90 16.24 3.12
CA THR A 255 2.47 17.40 3.92
C THR A 255 1.04 17.22 4.48
N GLN A 256 0.11 16.70 3.68
CA GLN A 256 -1.27 16.45 4.12
C GLN A 256 -1.33 15.36 5.19
N GLN A 257 -0.47 14.36 5.05
CA GLN A 257 -0.30 13.28 5.97
C GLN A 257 0.27 13.72 7.32
N ASP A 258 1.30 14.57 7.31
CA ASP A 258 1.85 15.15 8.53
C ASP A 258 0.79 15.94 9.30
N LYS A 259 -0.02 16.76 8.59
CA LYS A 259 -1.14 17.48 9.21
C LYS A 259 -2.16 16.54 9.87
N ALA A 260 -2.55 15.48 9.17
CA ALA A 260 -3.52 14.51 9.69
C ALA A 260 -3.02 13.79 10.95
N LYS A 261 -1.70 13.63 11.10
CA LYS A 261 -1.07 13.05 12.28
C LYS A 261 -0.90 14.07 13.41
N THR A 262 -0.38 15.26 13.11
CA THR A 262 -0.01 16.24 14.15
C THR A 262 -1.22 16.99 14.69
N GLY A 263 -2.22 17.31 13.86
CA GLY A 263 -3.37 18.11 14.26
C GLY A 263 -4.12 17.56 15.47
N PRO A 264 -4.60 16.31 15.45
CA PRO A 264 -5.29 15.70 16.58
C PRO A 264 -4.39 15.57 17.82
N TYR A 265 -3.11 15.23 17.61
CA TYR A 265 -2.14 15.12 18.71
C TYR A 265 -1.92 16.46 19.43
N GLU A 266 -1.70 17.54 18.68
CA GLU A 266 -1.53 18.88 19.23
C GLU A 266 -2.78 19.37 19.96
N TRP A 267 -3.96 19.05 19.43
CA TRP A 267 -5.23 19.33 20.10
C TRP A 267 -5.30 18.65 21.46
N VAL A 268 -5.01 17.34 21.55
CA VAL A 268 -4.99 16.62 22.84
C VAL A 268 -3.96 17.19 23.79
N ARG A 269 -2.76 17.47 23.29
CA ARG A 269 -1.67 18.03 24.09
C ARG A 269 -2.08 19.35 24.72
N ALA A 270 -2.75 20.23 23.97
CA ALA A 270 -3.25 21.50 24.48
C ALA A 270 -4.31 21.31 25.58
N GLN A 271 -5.22 20.34 25.43
CA GLN A 271 -6.21 20.02 26.47
C GLN A 271 -5.53 19.56 27.76
N VAL A 272 -4.59 18.61 27.68
CA VAL A 272 -3.89 18.08 28.87
C VAL A 272 -3.10 19.16 29.61
N VAL A 273 -2.42 20.05 28.88
CA VAL A 273 -1.68 21.17 29.49
C VAL A 273 -2.62 22.17 30.15
N SER A 274 -3.83 22.39 29.64
CA SER A 274 -4.81 23.31 30.25
C SER A 274 -5.44 22.79 31.55
N PHE A 275 -5.32 21.48 31.84
CA PHE A 275 -5.79 20.87 33.09
C PHE A 275 -4.72 20.82 34.19
N LEU A 276 -3.47 21.18 33.87
CA LEU A 276 -2.34 21.27 34.81
C LEU A 276 -2.08 22.74 35.18
#